data_AF-A0A7S2NT78-F1
#
_entry.id   AF-A0A7S2NT78-F1
#
_cell.length_a   1.000
_cell.length_b   1.000
_cell.length_c   1.000
_cell.angle_alpha   90.00
_cell.angle_beta   90.00
_cell.angle_gamma   90.00
#
_symmetry.space_group_name_H-M   'P 1'
#
loop_
_entity.id
_entity.type
_entity.pdbx_description
1 polymer ?
#
loop_
_entity_poly.entity_id
_entity_poly.type
_entity_poly.pdbx_seq_one_letter_code
_entity_poly.pdbx_strand_id
1 'polypeptide(L)'
;KEGDGVGEAELLNDEPICATTVVTTEPVEIIELERGVFDAVLREDLASERGRILRFLQDLPPLARHSISEIHSLSSAVLTRTFERNALCLAHPADPCLGC
;
A
#
# COMPACT_ATOMS: atom_id res chain seq x y z
N LYS A 1 3.86 0.78 -28.42
CA LYS A 1 2.62 0.23 -29.03
C LYS A 1 1.46 0.55 -28.10
N GLU A 2 0.21 0.34 -28.52
CA GLU A 2 -0.92 0.44 -27.60
C GLU A 2 -0.69 -0.49 -26.40
N GLY A 3 -0.86 0.04 -25.19
CA GLY A 3 -0.60 -0.67 -23.93
C GLY A 3 0.86 -0.70 -23.47
N ASP A 4 1.82 -0.19 -24.26
CA ASP A 4 3.21 -0.05 -23.80
C ASP A 4 3.38 1.20 -22.94
N GLY A 5 4.25 1.11 -21.93
CA GLY A 5 4.72 2.24 -21.14
C GLY A 5 6.12 2.68 -21.56
N VAL A 6 6.46 3.93 -21.22
CA VAL A 6 7.82 4.47 -21.32
C VAL A 6 8.05 5.32 -20.08
N GLY A 7 9.28 5.33 -19.57
CA GLY A 7 9.64 6.20 -18.47
C GLY A 7 9.44 5.60 -17.07
N GLU A 8 9.22 4.29 -16.97
CA GLU A 8 8.93 3.61 -15.69
C GLU A 8 10.13 3.61 -14.74
N ALA A 9 11.35 3.60 -15.27
CA ALA A 9 12.57 3.69 -14.47
C ALA A 9 12.70 5.08 -13.81
N GLU A 10 12.19 6.11 -14.49
CA GLU A 10 12.09 7.50 -14.06
C GLU A 10 10.95 7.74 -13.06
N LEU A 11 10.24 6.70 -12.60
CA LEU A 11 9.42 6.79 -11.39
C LEU A 11 10.22 6.37 -10.15
N LEU A 12 11.25 5.53 -10.31
CA LEU A 12 11.97 4.90 -9.20
C LEU A 12 13.36 5.49 -8.95
N ASN A 13 14.07 5.90 -10.00
CA ASN A 13 15.46 6.36 -9.90
C ASN A 13 15.54 7.85 -10.20
N ASP A 14 16.33 8.61 -9.42
CA ASP A 14 16.62 10.04 -9.70
C ASP A 14 17.56 10.23 -10.90
N GLU A 15 18.22 9.16 -11.34
CA GLU A 15 19.08 9.20 -12.52
C GLU A 15 18.24 9.25 -13.81
N PRO A 16 18.57 10.14 -14.77
CA PRO A 16 17.87 10.17 -16.05
C PRO A 16 18.28 8.95 -16.88
N ILE A 17 17.34 8.11 -17.32
CA ILE A 17 17.72 6.93 -18.13
C ILE A 17 16.86 6.68 -19.38
N CYS A 18 17.58 6.23 -20.41
CA CYS A 18 17.26 5.49 -21.63
C CYS A 18 16.64 6.20 -22.83
N ALA A 19 15.50 6.89 -22.70
CA ALA A 19 14.83 7.46 -23.87
C ALA A 19 14.97 8.98 -23.91
N THR A 20 15.98 9.49 -24.61
CA THR A 20 16.15 10.94 -24.79
C THR A 20 15.03 11.57 -25.63
N THR A 21 14.37 10.77 -26.48
CA THR A 21 13.25 11.22 -27.32
C THR A 21 12.37 10.05 -27.68
N VAL A 22 11.05 10.24 -27.53
CA VAL A 22 10.01 9.32 -28.02
C VAL A 22 9.17 10.09 -29.04
N VAL A 23 8.93 9.47 -30.19
CA VAL A 23 8.14 10.08 -31.27
C VAL A 23 7.01 9.15 -31.64
N THR A 24 5.79 9.68 -31.61
CA THR A 24 4.60 8.98 -32.08
C THR A 24 4.51 9.13 -33.59
N THR A 25 4.34 8.03 -34.32
CA THR A 25 4.21 8.06 -35.79
C THR A 25 2.80 8.37 -36.26
N GLU A 26 1.82 8.27 -35.37
CA GLU A 26 0.40 8.50 -35.60
C GLU A 26 -0.20 9.24 -34.38
N PRO A 27 -1.39 9.84 -34.48
CA PRO A 27 -2.09 10.40 -33.33
C PRO A 27 -2.38 9.32 -32.27
N VAL A 28 -2.04 9.60 -31.01
CA VAL A 28 -2.26 8.69 -29.88
C VAL A 28 -2.83 9.45 -28.68
N GLU A 29 -3.53 8.74 -27.81
CA GLU A 29 -3.90 9.19 -26.47
C GLU A 29 -2.86 8.64 -25.48
N ILE A 30 -2.41 9.48 -24.55
CA ILE A 30 -1.38 9.14 -23.56
C ILE A 30 -1.94 9.38 -22.16
N ILE A 31 -1.74 8.40 -21.28
CA ILE A 31 -1.96 8.56 -19.84
C ILE A 31 -0.59 8.85 -19.20
N GLU A 32 -0.49 10.00 -18.54
CA GLU A 32 0.75 10.46 -17.90
C GLU A 32 0.65 10.35 -16.38
N LEU A 33 1.75 9.93 -15.75
CA LEU A 33 1.91 9.90 -14.30
C LEU A 33 3.20 10.63 -13.92
N GLU A 34 3.05 11.76 -13.23
CA GLU A 34 4.18 12.53 -12.75
C GLU A 34 4.85 11.85 -11.55
N ARG A 35 6.20 11.85 -11.50
CA ARG A 35 6.97 11.32 -10.37
C ARG A 35 6.56 11.95 -9.03
N GLY A 36 6.33 13.26 -8.99
CA GLY A 36 5.92 13.95 -7.76
C GLY A 36 4.60 13.42 -7.22
N VAL A 37 3.64 13.10 -8.10
CA VAL A 37 2.36 12.49 -7.74
C VAL A 37 2.54 11.03 -7.34
N PHE A 38 3.32 10.25 -8.08
CA PHE A 38 3.66 8.86 -7.75
C PHE A 38 4.27 8.76 -6.34
N ASP A 39 5.27 9.60 -6.06
CA ASP A 39 5.93 9.67 -4.77
C ASP A 39 5.01 10.13 -3.65
N ALA A 40 4.20 11.16 -3.88
CA ALA A 40 3.25 11.64 -2.90
C ALA A 40 2.25 10.56 -2.55
N VAL A 41 1.63 9.93 -3.54
CA VAL A 41 0.65 8.85 -3.35
C VAL A 41 1.26 7.66 -2.63
N LEU A 42 2.45 7.20 -3.03
CA LEU A 42 3.09 6.06 -2.36
C LEU A 42 3.54 6.41 -0.93
N ARG A 43 4.13 7.59 -0.70
CA ARG A 43 4.54 8.00 0.66
C ARG A 43 3.35 8.23 1.57
N GLU A 44 2.30 8.89 1.08
CA GLU A 44 1.06 9.09 1.82
C GLU A 44 0.40 7.75 2.12
N ASP A 45 0.35 6.83 1.16
CA ASP A 45 -0.22 5.50 1.39
C ASP A 45 0.63 4.72 2.41
N LEU A 46 1.96 4.72 2.29
CA LEU A 46 2.88 4.09 3.24
C LEU A 46 2.75 4.64 4.67
N ALA A 47 2.50 5.95 4.82
CA ALA A 47 2.36 6.64 6.11
C ALA A 47 0.93 6.59 6.66
N SER A 48 -0.07 6.42 5.79
CA SER A 48 -1.47 6.39 6.16
C SER A 48 -1.77 5.26 7.16
N GLU A 49 -2.77 5.45 8.01
CA GLU A 49 -3.27 4.38 8.87
C GLU A 49 -3.76 3.19 8.04
N ARG A 50 -4.46 3.47 6.93
CA ARG A 50 -4.95 2.45 5.99
C ARG A 50 -3.83 1.61 5.41
N GLY A 51 -2.77 2.22 4.89
CA GLY A 51 -1.64 1.51 4.30
C GLY A 51 -0.85 0.69 5.33
N ARG A 52 -0.74 1.18 6.57
CA ARG A 52 -0.16 0.40 7.69
C ARG A 52 -1.00 -0.85 8.01
N ILE A 53 -2.33 -0.72 8.06
CA ILE A 53 -3.23 -1.84 8.29
C ILE A 53 -3.15 -2.85 7.13
N LEU A 54 -3.19 -2.39 5.88
CA LEU A 54 -3.11 -3.26 4.71
C LEU A 54 -1.83 -4.09 4.69
N ARG A 55 -0.68 -3.46 4.94
CA ARG A 55 0.61 -4.16 5.01
C ARG A 55 0.63 -5.19 6.13
N PHE A 56 0.16 -4.81 7.32
CA PHE A 56 0.04 -5.73 8.44
C PHE A 56 -0.81 -6.96 8.08
N LEU A 57 -1.96 -6.77 7.44
CA LEU A 57 -2.83 -7.86 7.01
C LEU A 57 -2.19 -8.74 5.93
N GLN A 58 -1.45 -8.16 4.98
CA GLN A 58 -0.74 -8.91 3.93
C GLN A 58 0.39 -9.78 4.50
N ASP A 59 1.06 -9.31 5.57
CA ASP A 59 2.17 -10.01 6.20
C ASP A 59 1.72 -11.17 7.11
N LEU A 60 0.42 -11.27 7.44
CA LEU A 60 -0.10 -12.36 8.28
C LEU A 60 -0.13 -13.68 7.51
N PRO A 61 0.56 -14.75 7.98
CA PRO A 61 0.59 -16.04 7.28
C PRO A 61 -0.79 -16.65 6.97
N PRO A 62 -1.82 -16.55 7.85
CA PRO A 62 -3.17 -17.01 7.52
C PRO A 62 -3.82 -16.30 6.33
N LEU A 63 -3.37 -15.07 6.05
CA LEU A 63 -3.92 -14.22 5.00
C LEU A 63 -3.14 -14.27 3.69
N ALA A 64 -1.98 -14.94 3.65
CA ALA A 64 -1.08 -15.00 2.49
C ALA A 64 -1.69 -15.53 1.17
N ARG A 65 -2.83 -16.22 1.23
CA ARG A 65 -3.52 -16.78 0.03
C ARG A 65 -4.74 -15.97 -0.40
N HIS A 66 -5.05 -14.86 0.28
CA HIS A 66 -6.21 -14.03 -0.03
C HIS A 66 -5.85 -13.00 -1.10
N SER A 67 -6.83 -12.66 -1.92
CA SER A 67 -6.69 -11.62 -2.94
C SER A 67 -6.55 -10.24 -2.30
N ILE A 68 -5.93 -9.32 -3.04
CA ILE A 68 -5.80 -7.91 -2.63
C ILE A 68 -7.17 -7.31 -2.29
N SER A 69 -8.22 -7.64 -3.03
CA SER A 69 -9.60 -7.16 -2.78
C SER A 69 -10.18 -7.66 -1.45
N GLU A 70 -9.94 -8.91 -1.09
CA GLU A 70 -10.36 -9.47 0.20
C GLU A 70 -9.61 -8.82 1.36
N ILE A 71 -8.30 -8.60 1.21
CA ILE A 71 -7.49 -7.88 2.20
C ILE A 71 -7.97 -6.43 2.37
N HIS A 72 -8.31 -5.74 1.27
CA HIS A 72 -8.90 -4.41 1.34
C HIS A 72 -10.23 -4.41 2.10
N SER A 73 -11.08 -5.42 1.86
CA SER A 73 -12.34 -5.56 2.57
C SER A 73 -12.11 -5.78 4.07
N LEU A 74 -11.16 -6.65 4.44
CA LEU A 74 -10.77 -6.88 5.83
C LEU A 74 -10.23 -5.63 6.52
N SER A 75 -9.43 -4.81 5.80
CA SER A 75 -8.87 -3.57 6.36
C SER A 75 -9.94 -2.61 6.89
N SER A 76 -11.15 -2.62 6.31
CA SER A 76 -12.26 -1.78 6.75
C SER A 76 -12.91 -2.24 8.05
N ALA A 77 -12.70 -3.49 8.46
CA ALA A 77 -13.27 -4.10 9.66
C ALA A 77 -12.28 -4.17 10.84
N VAL A 78 -11.02 -3.76 10.64
CA VAL A 78 -9.98 -3.79 11.69
C VAL A 78 -10.29 -2.75 12.76
N LEU A 79 -10.19 -3.17 14.03
CA LEU A 79 -10.30 -2.28 15.19
C LEU A 79 -8.91 -2.00 15.76
N THR A 80 -8.47 -0.75 15.68
CA THR A 80 -7.24 -0.30 16.34
C THR A 80 -7.53 0.01 17.81
N ARG A 81 -6.76 -0.56 18.74
CA ARG A 81 -6.81 -0.26 20.17
C ARG A 81 -5.43 0.14 20.68
N THR A 82 -5.38 1.17 21.51
CA THR A 82 -4.16 1.59 22.21
C THR A 82 -4.15 1.02 23.62
N PHE A 83 -2.97 0.64 24.09
CA PHE A 83 -2.76 0.08 25.42
C PHE A 83 -1.63 0.83 26.11
N GLU A 84 -1.82 1.13 27.39
CA GLU A 84 -0.77 1.72 28.21
C GLU A 84 0.37 0.74 28.45
N ARG A 85 1.55 1.27 28.82
CA ARG A 85 2.70 0.44 29.18
C ARG A 85 2.31 -0.51 30.33
N ASN A 86 2.59 -1.80 30.16
CA ASN A 86 2.27 -2.90 31.09
C ASN A 86 0.77 -3.23 31.23
N ALA A 87 -0.10 -2.71 30.36
CA ALA A 87 -1.49 -3.16 30.32
C ALA A 87 -1.60 -4.61 29.85
N LEU A 88 -2.50 -5.38 30.47
CA LEU A 88 -2.82 -6.73 30.00
C LEU A 88 -3.73 -6.66 28.78
N CYS A 89 -3.25 -7.11 27.61
CA CYS A 89 -4.00 -7.04 26.36
C CYS A 89 -4.78 -8.32 26.04
N LEU A 90 -4.27 -9.48 26.49
CA LEU A 90 -4.88 -10.79 26.25
C LEU A 90 -4.53 -11.73 27.40
N ALA A 91 -5.54 -12.38 27.99
CA ALA A 91 -5.39 -13.36 29.06
C ALA A 91 -5.99 -14.70 28.61
N HIS A 92 -5.27 -15.79 28.86
CA HIS A 92 -5.81 -17.14 28.74
C HIS A 92 -5.37 -18.00 29.94
N PRO A 93 -6.30 -18.50 30.79
CA PRO A 93 -7.76 -18.29 30.72
C PRO A 93 -8.13 -16.81 30.87
N ALA A 94 -9.33 -16.44 30.41
CA ALA A 94 -9.82 -15.08 30.56
C ALA A 94 -9.78 -14.70 32.06
N ASP A 95 -9.14 -13.59 32.40
CA ASP A 95 -9.06 -13.12 33.78
C ASP A 95 -10.42 -12.51 34.15
N PRO A 96 -11.19 -13.14 35.06
CA PRO A 96 -12.51 -12.63 35.44
C PRO A 96 -12.45 -11.29 36.18
N CYS A 97 -11.27 -10.84 36.62
CA CYS A 97 -11.08 -9.55 37.29
C CYS A 97 -10.98 -8.37 36.31
N LEU A 98 -10.80 -8.62 35.01
CA LEU A 98 -10.62 -7.61 33.96
C LEU A 98 -11.87 -7.52 33.09
N GLY A 99 -12.98 -7.13 33.71
CA GLY A 99 -14.34 -7.16 33.18
C GLY A 99 -14.49 -6.81 31.69
N CYS A 100 -15.34 -7.60 31.01
CA CYS A 100 -15.83 -7.37 29.66
C CYS A 100 -16.65 -6.08 29.53
#